data_AF-A0A3N5Q593-F1
#
_entry.id   AF-A0A3N5Q593-F1
#
_cell.length_a   1.000
_cell.length_b   1.000
_cell.length_c   1.000
_cell.angle_alpha   90.00
_cell.angle_beta   90.00
_cell.angle_gamma   90.00
#
_symmetry.space_group_name_H-M   'P 1'
#
loop_
_entity.id
_entity.type
_entity.pdbx_description
1 polymer ?
#
loop_
_entity_poly.entity_id
_entity_poly.type
_entity_poly.pdbx_seq_one_letter_code
_entity_poly.pdbx_strand_id
1 'polypeptide(L)'
;QIEAASPLFVDDPEAIRGKRVLVVEDGPTLTHGEMAYGAGYVAARRFGAKEIVDPRPFAVKSIAATYAKYPKTGPILPAMGYGEAQTRDLEETINKSDVDLVVIGTPIDLTRIIKINKPYQRVRYELQEIGQPTLQDILMKKFGMKK
;
A
#
# COMPACT_ATOMS: atom_id res chain seq x y z
N GLN A 1 26.63 -9.33 6.40
CA GLN A 1 25.47 -8.46 6.06
C GLN A 1 24.86 -9.04 4.79
N ILE A 2 23.54 -9.16 4.72
CA ILE A 2 22.85 -9.53 3.47
C ILE A 2 22.34 -8.21 2.89
N GLU A 3 22.69 -7.94 1.64
CA GLU A 3 22.10 -6.83 0.90
C GLU A 3 20.85 -7.33 0.19
N ALA A 4 19.79 -6.53 0.18
CA ALA A 4 18.56 -6.90 -0.50
C ALA A 4 17.81 -5.66 -1.00
N ALA A 5 17.09 -5.84 -2.10
CA ALA A 5 16.09 -4.91 -2.60
C ALA A 5 14.68 -5.43 -2.29
N SER A 6 13.72 -4.50 -2.31
CA SER A 6 12.28 -4.78 -2.28
C SER A 6 11.65 -4.25 -3.57
N PRO A 7 11.85 -4.91 -4.72
CA PRO A 7 11.24 -4.48 -5.98
C PRO A 7 9.71 -4.46 -5.88
N LEU A 8 9.10 -3.43 -6.47
CA LEU A 8 7.65 -3.28 -6.57
C LEU A 8 7.12 -4.02 -7.79
N PHE A 9 6.04 -4.78 -7.59
CA PHE A 9 5.32 -5.51 -8.62
C PHE A 9 3.87 -5.05 -8.67
N VAL A 10 3.37 -4.82 -9.89
CA VAL A 10 1.99 -4.47 -10.22
C VAL A 10 1.61 -5.28 -11.45
N ASP A 11 0.38 -5.83 -11.49
CA ASP A 11 -0.03 -6.76 -12.54
C ASP A 11 -0.23 -6.06 -13.89
N ASP A 12 -0.82 -4.85 -13.90
CA ASP A 12 -0.89 -3.97 -15.08
C ASP A 12 -0.40 -2.54 -14.72
N PRO A 13 0.91 -2.27 -14.87
CA PRO A 13 1.48 -0.95 -14.56
C PRO A 13 0.99 0.16 -15.49
N GLU A 14 0.66 -0.15 -16.75
CA GLU A 14 0.24 0.85 -17.73
C GLU A 14 -1.17 1.39 -17.43
N ALA A 15 -2.01 0.62 -16.74
CA ALA A 15 -3.29 1.10 -16.23
C ALA A 15 -3.19 2.31 -15.29
N ILE A 16 -2.04 2.51 -14.62
CA ILE A 16 -1.80 3.64 -13.70
C ILE A 16 -1.46 4.92 -14.47
N ARG A 17 -0.87 4.81 -15.66
CA ARG A 17 -0.28 5.94 -16.38
C ARG A 17 -1.34 6.98 -16.75
N GLY A 18 -1.08 8.24 -16.41
CA GLY A 18 -1.95 9.36 -16.74
C GLY A 18 -3.29 9.40 -15.98
N LYS A 19 -3.51 8.47 -15.03
CA LYS A 19 -4.73 8.42 -14.21
C LYS A 19 -4.64 9.28 -12.96
N ARG A 20 -5.78 9.79 -12.51
CA ARG A 20 -5.97 10.31 -11.16
C ARG A 20 -6.22 9.12 -10.25
N VAL A 21 -5.33 8.88 -9.29
CA VAL A 21 -5.37 7.67 -8.47
C VAL A 21 -5.60 7.95 -7.00
N LEU A 22 -6.33 7.06 -6.35
CA LEU A 22 -6.38 6.95 -4.90
C LEU A 22 -5.32 5.95 -4.47
N VAL A 23 -4.43 6.33 -3.55
CA VAL A 23 -3.43 5.43 -2.98
C VAL A 23 -3.90 4.98 -1.59
N VAL A 24 -4.04 3.67 -1.39
CA VAL A 24 -4.39 3.05 -0.11
C VAL A 24 -3.16 2.37 0.47
N GLU A 25 -2.80 2.67 1.71
CA GLU A 25 -1.54 2.24 2.31
C GLU A 25 -1.74 1.70 3.73
N ASP A 26 -0.78 0.94 4.22
CA ASP A 26 -0.81 0.46 5.59
C ASP A 26 -0.65 1.61 6.59
N GLY A 27 -1.68 1.83 7.39
CA GLY A 27 -1.74 3.01 8.23
C GLY A 27 -0.74 3.07 9.40
N PRO A 28 -0.30 1.97 10.06
CA PRO A 28 0.69 2.03 11.14
C PRO A 28 2.03 2.61 10.68
N THR A 29 2.45 2.30 9.45
CA THR A 29 3.66 2.85 8.83
C THR A 29 3.61 4.37 8.68
N LEU A 30 2.42 4.95 8.53
CA LEU A 30 2.20 6.36 8.24
C LEU A 30 1.79 7.17 9.47
N THR A 31 1.11 6.51 10.41
CA THR A 31 0.57 7.13 11.63
C THR A 31 1.52 6.99 12.82
N HIS A 32 2.46 6.05 12.75
CA HIS A 32 3.45 5.77 13.81
C HIS A 32 4.87 5.58 13.27
N GLY A 33 5.06 5.26 11.99
CA GLY A 33 6.37 5.20 11.35
C GLY A 33 6.82 6.57 10.83
N GLU A 34 8.14 6.81 10.80
CA GLU A 34 8.73 8.04 10.26
C GLU A 34 8.59 8.15 8.72
N MET A 35 7.97 7.14 8.07
CA MET A 35 7.77 7.12 6.62
C MET A 35 6.50 7.88 6.23
N ALA A 36 6.68 8.97 5.48
CA ALA A 36 5.58 9.82 5.00
C ALA A 36 4.75 9.17 3.86
N TYR A 37 5.25 8.09 3.26
CA TYR A 37 4.65 7.39 2.12
C TYR A 37 5.10 5.93 2.06
N GLY A 38 4.27 5.06 1.45
CA GLY A 38 4.51 3.62 1.33
C GLY A 38 4.69 3.12 -0.11
N ALA A 39 4.53 1.82 -0.30
CA ALA A 39 4.77 1.13 -1.57
C ALA A 39 3.79 1.55 -2.67
N GLY A 40 2.52 1.77 -2.32
CA GLY A 40 1.47 2.27 -3.22
C GLY A 40 1.79 3.66 -3.77
N TYR A 41 2.25 4.57 -2.92
CA TYR A 41 2.64 5.92 -3.32
C TYR A 41 3.84 5.90 -4.27
N VAL A 42 4.87 5.12 -3.94
CA VAL A 42 6.05 4.95 -4.80
C VAL A 42 5.66 4.34 -6.15
N ALA A 43 4.79 3.33 -6.16
CA ALA A 43 4.31 2.72 -7.41
C ALA A 43 3.52 3.72 -8.27
N ALA A 44 2.58 4.47 -7.68
CA ALA A 44 1.80 5.47 -8.39
C ALA A 44 2.70 6.51 -9.09
N ARG A 45 3.74 6.99 -8.39
CA ARG A 45 4.73 7.92 -8.97
C ARG A 45 5.58 7.25 -10.04
N ARG A 46 6.11 6.06 -9.76
CA ARG A 46 7.00 5.31 -10.67
C ARG A 46 6.32 4.97 -11.99
N PHE A 47 5.04 4.61 -11.97
CA PHE A 47 4.27 4.23 -13.16
C PHE A 47 3.51 5.39 -13.80
N GLY A 48 3.76 6.63 -13.36
CA GLY A 48 3.34 7.83 -14.06
C GLY A 48 1.86 8.18 -13.89
N ALA A 49 1.29 7.96 -12.70
CA ALA A 49 -0.01 8.54 -12.35
C ALA A 49 0.00 10.06 -12.57
N LYS A 50 -1.09 10.60 -13.13
CA LYS A 50 -1.24 12.04 -13.36
C LYS A 50 -1.33 12.81 -12.05
N GLU A 51 -2.03 12.23 -11.07
CA GLU A 51 -2.31 12.85 -9.79
C GLU A 51 -2.53 11.75 -8.74
N ILE A 52 -2.02 11.95 -7.52
CA ILE A 52 -2.42 11.19 -6.34
C ILE A 52 -3.42 12.07 -5.60
N VAL A 53 -4.70 11.70 -5.63
CA VAL A 53 -5.80 12.51 -5.13
C VAL A 53 -5.87 12.44 -3.61
N ASP A 54 -6.00 13.58 -2.94
CA ASP A 54 -6.19 13.62 -1.48
C ASP A 54 -7.54 12.97 -1.10
N PRO A 55 -7.54 11.88 -0.31
CA PRO A 55 -8.75 11.20 0.12
C PRO A 55 -9.59 11.96 1.17
N ARG A 56 -9.05 12.99 1.84
CA ARG A 56 -9.74 13.68 2.95
C ARG A 56 -11.15 14.17 2.63
N PRO A 57 -11.44 14.76 1.45
CA PRO A 57 -12.79 15.20 1.10
C PRO A 57 -13.81 14.06 1.02
N PHE A 58 -13.36 12.82 0.86
CA PHE A 58 -14.19 11.63 0.70
C PHE A 58 -14.23 10.75 1.97
N ALA A 59 -13.38 11.06 2.94
CA ALA A 59 -13.24 10.30 4.18
C ALA A 59 -14.51 10.35 5.02
N VAL A 60 -14.97 9.17 5.46
CA VAL A 60 -16.16 9.06 6.32
C VAL A 60 -15.80 8.55 7.72
N LYS A 61 -16.57 8.99 8.72
CA LYS A 61 -16.59 8.42 10.08
C LYS A 61 -15.19 8.14 10.65
N SER A 62 -14.81 6.88 10.85
CA SER A 62 -13.53 6.51 11.47
C SER A 62 -12.31 6.92 10.63
N ILE A 63 -12.44 6.98 9.31
CA ILE A 63 -11.37 7.46 8.41
C ILE A 63 -11.20 8.98 8.57
N ALA A 64 -12.30 9.74 8.61
CA ALA A 64 -12.23 11.19 8.86
C ALA A 64 -11.62 11.49 10.23
N ALA A 65 -12.01 10.71 11.26
CA ALA A 65 -11.42 10.79 12.59
C ALA A 65 -9.91 10.46 12.59
N THR A 66 -9.47 9.52 11.74
CA THR A 66 -8.05 9.18 11.57
C THR A 66 -7.25 10.36 11.03
N TYR A 67 -7.75 11.09 10.02
CA TYR A 67 -7.09 12.30 9.56
C TYR A 67 -7.06 13.42 10.60
N ALA A 68 -8.12 13.58 11.39
CA ALA A 68 -8.14 14.55 12.48
C ALA A 68 -7.10 14.22 13.55
N LYS A 69 -6.93 12.93 13.87
CA LYS A 69 -5.92 12.45 14.82
C LYS A 69 -4.49 12.55 14.26
N TYR A 70 -4.31 12.31 12.96
CA TYR A 70 -3.01 12.30 12.28
C TYR A 70 -2.99 13.31 11.12
N PRO A 71 -3.01 14.62 11.40
CA PRO A 71 -3.19 15.66 10.37
C PRO A 71 -2.05 15.72 9.35
N LYS A 72 -0.85 15.25 9.73
CA LYS A 72 0.35 15.20 8.88
C LYS A 72 0.38 14.05 7.87
N THR A 73 -0.62 13.16 7.88
CA THR A 73 -0.75 12.09 6.89
C THR A 73 -0.73 12.71 5.48
N GLY A 74 -0.01 12.12 4.53
CA GLY A 74 0.04 12.62 3.16
C GLY A 74 -1.31 12.49 2.41
N PRO A 75 -1.30 12.63 1.07
CA PRO A 75 -2.47 12.36 0.22
C PRO A 75 -2.67 10.86 0.01
N ILE A 76 -2.74 10.09 1.09
CA ILE A 76 -2.81 8.63 1.09
C ILE A 76 -3.91 8.20 2.05
N LEU A 77 -4.67 7.17 1.68
CA LEU A 77 -5.73 6.61 2.49
C LEU A 77 -5.17 5.54 3.44
N PRO A 78 -5.10 5.80 4.76
CA PRO A 78 -4.59 4.82 5.69
C PRO A 78 -5.61 3.69 5.90
N ALA A 79 -5.23 2.47 5.55
CA ALA A 79 -5.91 1.26 5.98
C ALA A 79 -5.52 0.99 7.45
N MET A 80 -6.44 1.31 8.36
CA MET A 80 -6.23 1.22 9.81
C MET A 80 -7.38 0.45 10.46
N GLY A 81 -7.04 -0.59 11.23
CA GLY A 81 -7.99 -1.33 12.06
C GLY A 81 -9.07 -2.05 11.23
N TYR A 82 -8.98 -3.37 11.11
CA TYR A 82 -9.91 -4.15 10.30
C TYR A 82 -11.15 -4.60 11.07
N GLY A 83 -11.62 -3.78 12.02
CA GLY A 83 -12.92 -4.00 12.65
C GLY A 83 -14.05 -3.83 11.62
N GLU A 84 -15.16 -4.55 11.78
CA GLU A 84 -16.25 -4.55 10.78
C GLU A 84 -16.74 -3.13 10.41
N ALA A 85 -16.82 -2.22 11.39
CA ALA A 85 -17.18 -0.83 11.15
C ALA A 85 -16.10 -0.07 10.35
N GLN A 86 -14.83 -0.23 10.69
CA GLN A 86 -13.72 0.44 10.00
C GLN A 86 -13.54 -0.07 8.57
N THR A 87 -13.72 -1.37 8.36
CA THR A 87 -13.74 -2.00 7.03
C THR A 87 -14.84 -1.41 6.15
N ARG A 88 -16.05 -1.20 6.69
CA ARG A 88 -17.15 -0.52 5.97
C ARG A 88 -16.82 0.94 5.67
N ASP A 89 -16.23 1.67 6.61
CA ASP A 89 -15.86 3.07 6.41
C ASP A 89 -14.74 3.24 5.37
N LEU A 90 -13.79 2.29 5.33
CA LEU A 90 -12.74 2.22 4.30
C LEU A 90 -13.34 1.96 2.92
N GLU A 91 -14.23 0.96 2.81
CA GLU A 91 -14.96 0.65 1.57
C GLU A 91 -15.75 1.87 1.07
N GLU A 92 -16.52 2.51 1.94
CA GLU A 92 -17.32 3.69 1.62
C GLU A 92 -16.44 4.86 1.16
N THR A 93 -15.32 5.11 1.84
CA THR A 93 -14.36 6.16 1.46
C THR A 93 -13.77 5.91 0.07
N ILE A 94 -13.32 4.68 -0.20
CA ILE A 94 -12.77 4.31 -1.52
C ILE A 94 -13.84 4.47 -2.61
N ASN A 95 -15.05 3.99 -2.35
CA ASN A 95 -16.13 4.02 -3.32
C ASN A 95 -16.70 5.44 -3.56
N LYS A 96 -16.54 6.37 -2.61
CA LYS A 96 -16.87 7.80 -2.78
C LYS A 96 -15.77 8.64 -3.44
N SER A 97 -14.53 8.16 -3.42
CA SER A 97 -13.38 8.93 -3.94
C SER A 97 -13.54 9.20 -5.44
N ASP A 98 -13.37 10.44 -5.86
CA ASP A 98 -13.40 10.85 -7.27
C ASP A 98 -12.04 10.61 -7.94
N VAL A 99 -11.82 9.36 -8.38
CA VAL A 99 -10.57 8.88 -8.99
C VAL A 99 -10.86 7.89 -10.11
N ASP A 100 -9.91 7.78 -11.04
CA ASP A 100 -10.01 6.83 -12.16
C ASP A 100 -9.61 5.40 -11.74
N LEU A 101 -8.72 5.26 -10.75
CA LEU A 101 -8.14 3.99 -10.33
C LEU A 101 -7.69 4.01 -8.87
N VAL A 102 -7.72 2.86 -8.20
CA VAL A 102 -7.23 2.67 -6.83
C VAL A 102 -5.92 1.88 -6.83
N VAL A 103 -4.87 2.40 -6.20
CA VAL A 103 -3.60 1.71 -6.00
C VAL A 103 -3.54 1.18 -4.56
N ILE A 104 -3.49 -0.14 -4.40
CA ILE A 104 -3.53 -0.80 -3.10
C ILE A 104 -2.11 -1.22 -2.70
N GLY A 105 -1.52 -0.50 -1.75
CA GLY A 105 -0.18 -0.72 -1.19
C GLY A 105 -0.15 -1.49 0.14
N THR A 106 -1.26 -2.12 0.53
CA THR A 106 -1.33 -2.86 1.81
C THR A 106 -0.68 -4.25 1.72
N PRO A 107 -0.08 -4.75 2.82
CA PRO A 107 0.47 -6.11 2.87
C PRO A 107 -0.59 -7.18 2.56
N ILE A 108 -1.80 -7.03 3.12
CA ILE A 108 -2.93 -7.92 2.83
C ILE A 108 -3.61 -7.52 1.52
N ASP A 109 -4.33 -8.47 0.93
CA ASP A 109 -5.22 -8.19 -0.18
C ASP A 109 -6.56 -7.65 0.34
N LEU A 110 -6.76 -6.32 0.24
CA LEU A 110 -8.00 -5.66 0.69
C LEU A 110 -9.25 -6.16 -0.03
N THR A 111 -9.13 -6.64 -1.27
CA THR A 111 -10.28 -7.10 -2.06
C THR A 111 -10.99 -8.32 -1.44
N ARG A 112 -10.31 -9.00 -0.51
CA ARG A 112 -10.86 -10.12 0.27
C ARG A 112 -11.77 -9.67 1.41
N ILE A 113 -11.73 -8.39 1.79
CA ILE A 113 -12.46 -7.86 2.96
C ILE A 113 -13.34 -6.65 2.64
N ILE A 114 -13.12 -5.98 1.51
CA ILE A 114 -13.95 -4.86 1.02
C ILE A 114 -14.25 -5.01 -0.47
N LYS A 115 -15.37 -4.43 -0.90
CA LYS A 115 -15.79 -4.33 -2.30
C LYS A 115 -15.42 -2.98 -2.88
N ILE A 116 -14.42 -2.99 -3.76
CA ILE A 116 -14.00 -1.80 -4.50
C ILE A 116 -14.73 -1.78 -5.84
N ASN A 117 -15.53 -0.74 -6.08
CA ASN A 117 -16.33 -0.61 -7.32
C ASN A 117 -15.61 0.13 -8.46
N LYS A 118 -14.30 0.35 -8.30
CA LYS A 118 -13.42 1.04 -9.26
C LYS A 118 -12.34 0.09 -9.77
N PRO A 119 -11.75 0.35 -10.95
CA PRO A 119 -10.51 -0.30 -11.35
C PRO A 119 -9.45 -0.13 -10.26
N TYR A 120 -8.68 -1.19 -10.01
CA TYR A 120 -7.61 -1.15 -9.02
C TYR A 120 -6.38 -1.91 -9.48
N GLN A 121 -5.24 -1.55 -8.91
CA GLN A 121 -3.96 -2.25 -9.05
C GLN A 121 -3.40 -2.52 -7.66
N ARG A 122 -2.98 -3.76 -7.41
CA ARG A 122 -2.34 -4.13 -6.16
C ARG A 122 -0.83 -4.07 -6.32
N VAL A 123 -0.19 -3.37 -5.39
CA VAL A 123 1.27 -3.28 -5.30
C VAL A 123 1.75 -4.36 -4.35
N ARG A 124 2.68 -5.18 -4.84
CA ARG A 124 3.37 -6.20 -4.05
C ARG A 124 4.84 -5.86 -3.98
N TYR A 125 5.51 -6.28 -2.93
CA TYR A 125 6.96 -6.25 -2.82
C TYR A 125 7.44 -7.58 -2.25
N GLU A 126 8.58 -8.03 -2.73
CA GLU A 126 9.20 -9.29 -2.32
C GLU A 126 10.65 -9.02 -1.97
N LEU A 127 11.20 -9.81 -1.03
CA LEU A 127 12.62 -9.75 -0.72
C LEU A 127 13.41 -10.27 -1.92
N GLN A 128 14.32 -9.45 -2.45
CA GLN A 128 15.27 -9.86 -3.46
C GLN A 128 16.68 -9.66 -2.92
N GLU A 129 17.37 -10.75 -2.61
CA GLU A 129 18.75 -10.72 -2.13
C GLU A 129 19.69 -10.27 -3.27
N ILE A 130 20.66 -9.43 -2.92
CA ILE A 130 21.66 -8.88 -3.83
C ILE A 130 23.03 -9.42 -3.42
N GLY A 131 23.74 -10.00 -4.38
CA GLY A 131 25.10 -10.47 -4.17
C GLY A 131 25.19 -11.71 -3.29
N GLN A 132 26.28 -11.80 -2.51
CA GLN A 132 26.66 -12.96 -1.71
C GLN A 132 27.27 -12.49 -0.38
N PRO A 133 27.08 -13.23 0.74
CA PRO A 133 26.29 -14.46 0.88
C PRO A 133 24.78 -14.20 0.97
N THR A 134 23.95 -15.15 0.53
CA THR A 134 22.50 -15.14 0.71
C THR A 134 22.09 -15.61 2.11
N LEU A 135 20.82 -15.39 2.51
CA LEU A 135 20.24 -15.97 3.72
C LEU A 135 20.34 -17.49 3.68
N GLN A 136 20.09 -18.09 2.51
CA GLN A 136 20.22 -19.53 2.33
C GLN A 136 21.65 -20.00 2.62
N ASP A 137 22.68 -19.29 2.13
CA ASP A 137 24.08 -19.66 2.38
C ASP A 137 24.43 -19.61 3.87
N ILE A 138 23.93 -18.61 4.58
CA ILE A 138 24.13 -18.48 6.03
C ILE A 138 23.42 -19.60 6.78
N LEU A 139 22.17 -19.89 6.42
CA LEU A 139 21.40 -20.98 7.05
C LEU A 139 22.06 -22.34 6.80
N MET A 140 22.52 -22.59 5.57
CA MET A 140 23.25 -23.80 5.19
C MET A 140 24.56 -23.95 5.94
N LYS A 141 25.35 -22.87 6.06
CA LYS A 141 26.60 -22.88 6.82
C LYS A 141 26.39 -23.16 8.31
N LYS A 142 25.29 -22.67 8.88
CA LYS A 142 25.01 -22.80 10.33
C LYS A 142 24.35 -24.12 10.70
N PHE A 143 23.44 -24.62 9.87
CA PHE A 143 22.56 -25.75 10.22
C PHE A 143 22.73 -26.99 9.33
N GLY A 144 23.46 -26.88 8.22
CA GLY A 144 23.59 -27.96 7.23
C GLY A 144 22.30 -28.23 6.45
N MET A 145 22.38 -29.13 5.47
CA MET A 145 21.23 -29.57 4.69
C MET A 145 20.43 -30.61 5.47
N LYS A 146 19.10 -30.43 5.61
CA LYS A 146 18.24 -31.55 6.02
C LYS A 146 18.27 -32.62 4.91
N LYS A 147 18.68 -33.83 5.26
CA LYS A 147 18.51 -35.02 4.42
C LYS A 147 17.04 -35.37 4.28
#